data_AF-A0A081DGI5-F1
#
_entry.id   AF-A0A081DGI5-F1
#
_cell.length_a   1.000
_cell.length_b   1.000
_cell.length_c   1.000
_cell.angle_alpha   90.00
_cell.angle_beta   90.00
_cell.angle_gamma   90.00
#
_symmetry.space_group_name_H-M   'P 1'
#
loop_
_entity.id
_entity.type
_entity.pdbx_description
1 polymer ?
#
loop_
_entity_poly.entity_id
_entity_poly.type
_entity_poly.pdbx_seq_one_letter_code
_entity_poly.pdbx_strand_id
1 'polypeptide(L)' 'MQGRFTFEYAVIRIVPRVEREEFFNVGVIMFCKRKNT' A
#
# COMPACT_ATOMS: atom_id res chain seq x y z
N MET A 1 -1.50 11.81 24.27
CA MET A 1 -0.86 12.15 22.99
C MET A 1 -0.84 10.89 22.12
N GLN A 2 -1.60 10.83 21.02
CA GLN A 2 -1.37 9.75 20.05
C GLN A 2 0.05 9.94 19.52
N GLY A 3 0.94 8.96 19.78
CA GLY A 3 2.30 9.01 19.25
C GLY A 3 2.24 9.11 17.72
N ARG A 4 3.09 9.95 17.11
CA ARG A 4 3.25 9.92 15.65
C ARG A 4 3.91 8.60 15.26
N PHE A 5 3.22 7.75 14.51
CA PHE A 5 3.75 6.52 13.92
C PHE A 5 3.86 6.71 12.42
N THR A 6 4.97 6.25 11.84
CA THR A 6 5.14 6.22 10.38
C THR A 6 4.51 4.93 9.87
N PHE A 7 3.60 5.09 8.91
CA PHE A 7 3.01 3.98 8.17
C PHE A 7 3.53 4.03 6.74
N GLU A 8 3.97 2.87 6.26
CA GLU A 8 4.33 2.65 4.86
C GLU A 8 3.22 1.81 4.23
N TYR A 9 2.87 2.12 2.99
CA TYR A 9 1.86 1.35 2.28
C TYR A 9 2.21 1.19 0.80
N ALA A 10 1.72 0.10 0.22
CA ALA A 10 1.79 -0.16 -1.20
C ALA A 10 0.41 -0.61 -1.70
N VAL A 11 0.00 -0.11 -2.85
CA VAL A 11 -1.24 -0.55 -3.51
C VAL A 11 -0.92 -1.72 -4.43
N ILE A 12 -1.65 -2.82 -4.29
CA ILE A 12 -1.58 -3.95 -5.22
C ILE A 12 -2.47 -3.61 -6.41
N ARG A 13 -1.86 -3.56 -7.59
CA ARG A 13 -2.53 -3.26 -8.86
C ARG A 13 -2.47 -4.47 -9.78
N ILE A 14 -3.61 -4.84 -10.34
CA ILE A 14 -3.71 -5.79 -11.45
C ILE A 14 -3.91 -5.01 -12.74
N VAL A 15 -3.19 -5.44 -13.79
CA VAL A 15 -3.33 -4.95 -15.16
C VAL A 15 -3.78 -6.12 -16.02
N PRO A 16 -5.10 -6.31 -16.21
CA PRO A 16 -5.62 -7.47 -16.92
C PRO A 16 -5.41 -7.39 -18.44
N ARG A 17 -5.35 -6.17 -19.01
CA ARG A 17 -4.96 -5.93 -20.41
C ARG A 17 -4.09 -4.68 -20.52
N VAL A 18 -2.83 -4.87 -20.88
CA VAL A 18 -1.81 -3.80 -20.90
C VAL A 18 -2.05 -2.85 -22.07
N GLU A 19 -2.43 -3.37 -23.23
CA GLU A 19 -2.61 -2.61 -24.48
C GLU A 19 -3.79 -1.64 -24.41
N ARG A 20 -4.74 -1.91 -23.51
CA ARG A 20 -5.88 -1.04 -23.21
C ARG A 20 -5.62 -0.07 -22.07
N GLU A 21 -4.40 -0.09 -21.52
CA GLU A 21 -4.01 0.68 -20.34
C GLU A 21 -4.96 0.46 -19.16
N GLU A 22 -5.47 -0.78 -18.99
CA GLU A 22 -6.36 -1.13 -17.87
C GLU A 22 -5.60 -1.17 -16.54
N PHE A 23 -6.25 -0.76 -15.45
CA PHE A 23 -5.69 -0.88 -14.11
C PHE A 23 -6.79 -1.06 -13.05
N PHE A 24 -6.57 -2.01 -12.14
CA PHE A 24 -7.46 -2.25 -11.00
C PHE A 24 -6.66 -2.30 -9.71
N ASN A 25 -7.04 -1.48 -8.73
CA ASN A 25 -6.49 -1.59 -7.39
C ASN A 25 -7.29 -2.68 -6.65
N VAL A 26 -6.61 -3.74 -6.24
CA VAL A 26 -7.27 -4.93 -5.65
C VAL A 26 -6.93 -5.14 -4.19
N GLY A 27 -5.95 -4.40 -3.67
CA GLY A 27 -5.53 -4.52 -2.28
C GLY A 27 -4.53 -3.47 -1.89
N VAL A 28 -4.25 -3.43 -0.59
CA VAL A 28 -3.25 -2.55 0.01
C VAL A 28 -2.44 -3.38 1.00
N ILE A 29 -1.12 -3.24 0.93
CA ILE A 29 -0.21 -3.71 1.97
C ILE A 29 0.07 -2.51 2.86
N MET A 30 -0.16 -2.63 4.16
CA MET A 30 0.14 -1.60 5.14
C MET A 30 1.14 -2.14 6.16
N PHE A 31 2.16 -1.36 6.45
CA PHE A 31 3.21 -1.71 7.41
C PHE A 31 3.44 -0.53 8.37
N CYS A 32 3.62 -0.88 9.65
CA CYS A 32 4.04 0.06 10.68
C CYS A 32 5.24 -0.53 11.38
N LYS A 33 6.40 0.12 11.26
CA LYS A 33 7.59 -0.32 11.99
C LYS A 33 7.36 -0.12 13.48
N ARG A 34 7.52 -1.20 14.26
CA ARG A 34 7.54 -1.10 15.72
C ARG A 34 8.65 -0.13 16.13
N LYS A 35 8.32 0.86 16.95
CA LYS A 35 9.33 1.72 17.56
C LYS A 35 10.21 0.85 18.45
N ASN A 36 11.52 0.88 18.22
CA ASN A 36 12.47 0.31 19.16
C ASN A 36 12.48 1.26 20.37
N THR A 37 11.93 0.78 21.48
CA THR A 37 12.03 1.45 22.78
C THR A 37 13.44 1.26 23.33
#